data_AF-A0A7V9BDR0-F1
#
_entry.id   AF-A0A7V9BDR0-F1
#
_cell.length_a   1.000
_cell.length_b   1.000
_cell.length_c   1.000
_cell.angle_alpha   90.00
_cell.angle_beta   90.00
_cell.angle_gamma   90.00
#
_symmetry.space_group_name_H-M   'P 1'
#
loop_
_entity.id
_entity.type
_entity.pdbx_description
1 polymer ?
#
loop_
_entity_poly.entity_id
_entity_poly.type
_entity_poly.pdbx_seq_one_letter_code
_entity_poly.pdbx_strand_id
1 'polypeptide(L)'
;MATGSGKTMAMSLCIVWSYFHKLFEPESPLTTAFLLIAPNVIVFERLKVDFGDGATFRQDPLVPPEWEEDWQLTVLLQDDPAPVTTRGVLYLTNSTDCTSRP
;
A
#
# COMPACT_ATOMS: atom_id res chain seq x y z
N MET A 1 -9.45 0.31 17.75
CA MET A 1 -9.75 1.55 16.99
C MET A 1 -10.81 1.24 15.95
N ALA A 2 -11.96 1.93 15.95
CA ALA A 2 -13.11 1.63 15.08
C ALA A 2 -12.87 2.04 13.61
N THR A 3 -13.32 1.25 12.64
CA THR A 3 -13.44 1.65 11.22
C THR A 3 -14.14 3.01 11.13
N GLY A 4 -13.51 4.00 10.48
CA GLY A 4 -13.93 5.42 10.50
C GLY A 4 -13.02 6.36 11.32
N SER A 5 -12.11 5.85 12.15
CA SER A 5 -11.19 6.67 12.97
C SER A 5 -9.89 7.13 12.26
N GLY A 6 -9.87 7.20 10.92
CA GLY A 6 -8.69 7.64 10.16
C GLY A 6 -7.48 6.69 10.16
N LYS A 7 -7.64 5.42 10.55
CA LYS A 7 -6.53 4.45 10.54
C LYS A 7 -5.99 4.18 9.14
N THR A 8 -6.90 3.97 8.19
CA THR A 8 -6.56 3.79 6.78
C THR A 8 -5.78 5.00 6.29
N MET A 9 -6.24 6.20 6.61
CA MET A 9 -5.55 7.45 6.25
C MET A 9 -4.17 7.57 6.89
N ALA A 10 -4.02 7.23 8.18
CA ALA A 10 -2.71 7.22 8.83
C ALA A 10 -1.76 6.21 8.18
N MET A 11 -2.26 5.02 7.82
CA MET A 11 -1.48 4.01 7.11
C MET A 11 -1.07 4.49 5.72
N SER A 12 -2.01 5.05 4.96
CA SER A 12 -1.74 5.62 3.63
C SER A 12 -0.73 6.75 3.69
N LEU A 13 -0.83 7.64 4.67
CA LEU A 13 0.13 8.72 4.89
C LEU A 13 1.53 8.18 5.19
N CYS A 14 1.66 7.18 6.07
CA CYS A 14 2.94 6.55 6.35
C CYS A 14 3.57 5.91 5.10
N ILE A 15 2.75 5.28 4.26
CA ILE A 15 3.20 4.68 2.99
C ILE A 15 3.71 5.77 2.04
N VAL A 16 2.91 6.82 1.82
CA VAL A 16 3.26 7.96 0.95
C VAL A 16 4.53 8.64 1.44
N TRP A 17 4.63 8.91 2.74
CA TRP A 17 5.81 9.51 3.35
C TRP A 17 7.06 8.65 3.14
N SER A 18 6.99 7.37 3.46
CA SER A 18 8.13 6.45 3.32
C SER A 18 8.57 6.32 1.85
N TYR A 19 7.63 6.31 0.92
CA TYR A 19 7.91 6.27 -0.51
C TYR A 19 8.67 7.53 -0.98
N PHE A 20 8.15 8.73 -0.70
CA PHE A 20 8.78 9.97 -1.14
C PHE A 20 10.09 10.27 -0.41
N HIS A 21 10.17 9.92 0.87
CA HIS A 21 11.42 10.03 1.62
C HIS A 21 12.49 9.11 1.04
N LYS A 22 12.15 7.90 0.56
CA LYS A 22 13.11 7.05 -0.15
C LYS A 22 13.49 7.61 -1.53
N LEU A 23 12.59 8.34 -2.18
CA LEU A 23 12.83 8.90 -3.51
C LEU A 23 13.71 10.16 -3.47
N PHE A 24 13.47 11.07 -2.54
CA PHE A 24 14.10 12.39 -2.51
C PHE A 24 15.29 12.50 -1.56
N GLU A 25 15.35 11.68 -0.50
CA GLU A 25 16.46 11.74 0.46
C GLU A 25 17.56 10.72 0.10
N PRO A 26 18.77 11.17 -0.27
CA PRO A 26 19.91 10.27 -0.46
C PRO A 26 20.22 9.52 0.85
N GLU A 27 20.55 8.23 0.75
CA GLU A 27 20.81 7.35 1.90
C GLU A 27 19.61 7.07 2.83
N SER A 28 18.38 7.37 2.40
CA SER A 28 17.18 7.03 3.18
C SER A 28 17.12 5.53 3.55
N PRO A 29 16.97 5.17 4.84
CA PRO A 29 16.82 3.79 5.30
C PRO A 29 15.40 3.24 5.04
N LEU A 30 14.48 4.07 4.55
CA LEU A 30 13.09 3.69 4.31
C LEU A 30 12.93 2.85 3.03
N THR A 31 11.74 2.28 2.88
CA THR A 31 11.39 1.34 1.80
C THR A 31 10.26 1.89 0.94
N THR A 32 10.24 1.46 -0.32
CA THR A 32 9.10 1.63 -1.23
C THR A 32 8.24 0.36 -1.31
N ALA A 33 8.62 -0.71 -0.60
CA ALA A 33 7.92 -1.98 -0.55
C ALA A 33 7.25 -2.21 0.83
N PHE A 34 5.94 -2.41 0.82
CA PHE A 34 5.11 -2.53 2.03
C PHE A 34 4.29 -3.83 2.00
N LEU A 35 4.04 -4.41 3.17
CA LEU A 35 3.22 -5.60 3.35
C LEU A 35 2.06 -5.29 4.30
N LEU A 36 0.84 -5.45 3.81
CA LEU A 36 -0.39 -5.32 4.57
C LEU A 36 -1.04 -6.69 4.73
N ILE A 37 -1.12 -7.17 5.98
CA ILE A 37 -1.72 -8.46 6.32
C ILE A 37 -3.10 -8.24 6.93
N ALA A 38 -4.13 -8.74 6.26
CA ALA A 38 -5.48 -8.78 6.79
C ALA A 38 -5.63 -9.98 7.75
N PRO A 39 -6.30 -9.81 8.90
CA PRO A 39 -6.50 -10.89 9.86
C PRO A 39 -7.62 -11.86 9.46
N ASN A 40 -8.55 -11.43 8.58
CA ASN A 40 -9.70 -12.21 8.15
C ASN A 40 -10.05 -11.88 6.69
N VAL A 41 -10.68 -12.81 5.98
CA VAL A 41 -11.13 -12.63 4.58
C VAL A 41 -12.06 -11.41 4.43
N ILE A 42 -12.97 -11.18 5.38
CA ILE A 42 -13.87 -10.02 5.35
C ILE A 42 -13.09 -8.69 5.40
N VAL A 43 -12.00 -8.65 6.18
CA VAL A 43 -11.15 -7.44 6.26
C VAL A 43 -10.31 -7.30 5.00
N PHE A 44 -9.83 -8.41 4.45
CA PHE A 44 -9.11 -8.43 3.18
C PHE A 44 -9.95 -7.84 2.05
N GLU A 45 -11.22 -8.27 1.89
CA GLU A 45 -12.11 -7.74 0.85
C GLU A 45 -12.36 -6.24 1.00
N ARG A 46 -12.47 -5.73 2.23
CA ARG A 46 -12.59 -4.28 2.47
C ARG A 46 -11.31 -3.53 2.10
N LEU A 47 -10.15 -4.03 2.53
CA LEU A 47 -8.86 -3.44 2.16
C LEU A 47 -8.62 -3.50 0.65
N LYS A 48 -9.09 -4.54 -0.03
CA LYS A 48 -9.04 -4.66 -1.48
C LYS A 48 -9.90 -3.60 -2.16
N VAL A 49 -11.07 -3.27 -1.62
CA VAL A 49 -11.89 -2.16 -2.13
C VAL A 49 -11.26 -0.80 -1.82
N ASP A 50 -10.69 -0.62 -0.63
CA ASP A 50 -10.09 0.67 -0.22
C ASP A 50 -8.77 0.96 -0.95
N PHE A 51 -7.85 -0.01 -0.99
CA PHE A 51 -6.51 0.13 -1.56
C PHE A 51 -6.39 -0.38 -2.99
N GLY A 52 -7.35 -1.18 -3.48
CA GLY A 52 -7.36 -1.69 -4.85
C GLY A 52 -7.25 -0.55 -5.87
N ASP A 53 -6.43 -0.77 -6.89
CA ASP A 53 -6.09 0.22 -7.93
C ASP A 53 -5.54 1.55 -7.38
N GLY A 54 -5.15 1.62 -6.11
CA GLY A 54 -4.70 2.83 -5.44
C GLY A 54 -5.82 3.85 -5.16
N ALA A 55 -7.08 3.42 -5.05
CA ALA A 55 -8.23 4.32 -4.88
C ALA A 55 -8.08 5.28 -3.69
N THR A 56 -7.69 4.78 -2.51
CA THR A 56 -7.43 5.61 -1.33
C THR A 56 -6.38 6.70 -1.60
N PHE A 57 -5.30 6.38 -2.33
CA PHE A 57 -4.23 7.35 -2.62
C PHE A 57 -4.64 8.43 -3.63
N ARG A 58 -5.68 8.17 -4.44
CA ARG A 58 -6.25 9.17 -5.38
C ARG A 58 -7.36 10.01 -4.76
N GLN A 59 -8.11 9.44 -3.82
CA GLN A 59 -9.23 10.11 -3.16
C GLN A 59 -8.76 11.09 -2.09
N ASP A 60 -7.73 10.70 -1.33
CA ASP A 60 -7.15 11.56 -0.31
C ASP A 60 -5.99 12.39 -0.92
N PRO A 61 -5.91 13.71 -0.65
CA PRO A 61 -4.83 14.58 -1.14
C PRO A 61 -3.52 14.35 -0.37
N LEU A 62 -3.03 13.11 -0.37
CA LEU A 62 -1.80 12.69 0.32
C LEU A 62 -0.55 12.97 -0.50
N VAL A 63 -0.69 12.97 -1.82
CA VAL A 63 0.37 13.24 -2.79
C VAL A 63 0.20 14.67 -3.30
N PRO A 64 1.21 15.55 -3.15
CA PRO A 64 1.18 16.87 -3.77
C PRO A 64 1.08 16.75 -5.30
N PRO A 65 0.30 17.61 -5.99
CA PRO A 65 0.14 17.57 -7.45
C PRO A 65 1.47 17.59 -8.22
N GLU A 66 2.46 18.32 -7.70
CA GLU A 66 3.81 18.41 -8.27
C GLU A 66 4.60 17.08 -8.22
N TRP A 67 4.20 16.12 -7.38
CA TRP A 67 4.85 14.83 -7.21
C TRP A 67 4.01 13.66 -7.75
N GLU A 68 2.86 13.93 -8.36
CA GLU A 68 1.99 12.88 -8.94
C GLU A 68 2.70 12.06 -10.01
N GLU A 69 3.55 12.68 -10.84
CA GLU A 69 4.31 11.96 -11.89
C GLU A 69 5.33 10.96 -11.31
N ASP A 70 5.83 11.25 -10.11
CA ASP A 70 6.78 10.40 -9.38
C ASP A 70 6.07 9.29 -8.58
N TRP A 71 4.76 9.39 -8.39
CA TRP A 71 3.95 8.43 -7.65
C TRP A 71 3.63 7.19 -8.49
N GLN A 72 4.45 6.15 -8.33
CA GLN A 72 4.38 4.89 -9.06
C GLN A 72 4.33 3.71 -8.06
N LEU A 73 3.27 3.70 -7.25
CA LEU A 73 2.98 2.61 -6.31
C LEU A 73 1.98 1.64 -6.94
N THR A 74 2.35 0.36 -7.03
CA THR A 74 1.45 -0.71 -7.46
C THR A 74 0.96 -1.51 -6.25
N VAL A 75 -0.36 -1.70 -6.16
CA VAL A 75 -0.96 -2.60 -5.15
C VAL A 75 -1.07 -3.99 -5.75
N LEU A 76 -0.52 -4.99 -5.08
CA LEU A 76 -0.56 -6.39 -5.51
C LEU A 76 -1.37 -7.20 -4.53
N LEU A 77 -2.32 -7.94 -5.07
CA LEU A 77 -3.04 -8.95 -4.33
C LEU A 77 -2.25 -10.26 -4.32
N GLN A 78 -2.64 -11.14 -3.41
CA GLN A 78 -2.00 -12.44 -3.20
C GLN A 78 -1.90 -13.30 -4.48
N ASP A 79 -2.90 -13.20 -5.37
CA ASP A 79 -2.98 -13.95 -6.62
C ASP A 79 -2.45 -13.18 -7.84
N ASP A 80 -2.03 -11.92 -7.66
CA ASP A 80 -1.54 -11.11 -8.76
C ASP A 80 -0.14 -11.56 -9.19
N PRO A 81 0.14 -11.61 -10.51
CA PRO A 81 1.48 -11.86 -10.99
C PRO A 81 2.42 -10.75 -10.48
N ALA A 82 3.62 -11.13 -10.05
CA ALA A 82 4.62 -10.17 -9.60
C ALA A 82 4.87 -9.12 -10.71
N PRO A 83 4.86 -7.81 -10.39
CA PRO A 83 5.00 -6.77 -11.37
C PRO A 83 6.43 -6.79 -11.90
N VAL A 84 6.54 -6.60 -13.21
CA VAL A 84 7.82 -6.70 -13.93
C VAL A 84 8.72 -5.50 -13.63
N THR A 85 8.13 -4.32 -13.40
CA THR A 85 8.83 -3.07 -13.03
C THR A 85 7.87 -2.12 -12.32
N THR A 86 8.00 -1.93 -11.01
CA THR A 86 7.32 -0.84 -10.29
C THR A 86 8.28 -0.17 -9.32
N ARG A 87 8.13 1.14 -9.10
CA ARG A 87 9.02 1.91 -8.22
C ARG A 87 8.71 1.66 -6.74
N GLY A 88 7.44 1.40 -6.43
CA GLY A 88 6.99 0.98 -5.12
C GLY A 88 5.87 -0.03 -5.20
N VAL A 89 5.76 -0.86 -4.16
CA VAL A 89 4.83 -1.98 -4.13
C VAL A 89 4.14 -2.07 -2.76
N LEU A 90 2.83 -2.28 -2.77
CA LEU A 90 2.04 -2.61 -1.59
C LEU A 90 1.44 -3.99 -1.76
N TYR A 91 1.97 -4.97 -1.04
CA TYR A 91 1.43 -6.32 -1.01
C TYR A 91 0.26 -6.39 -0.04
N LEU A 92 -0.89 -6.85 -0.50
CA LEU A 92 -2.06 -7.12 0.33
C LEU A 92 -2.31 -8.62 0.38
N THR A 93 -2.23 -9.20 1.58
CA THR A 93 -2.40 -10.65 1.80
C THR A 93 -3.26 -10.92 3.02
N ASN A 94 -3.85 -12.12 3.12
CA ASN A 94 -4.52 -12.58 4.34
C ASN A 94 -3.59 -13.53 5.13
N SER A 95 -3.62 -13.46 6.46
CA SER A 95 -2.92 -14.40 7.36
C SER A 95 -3.31 -15.87 7.16
N THR A 96 -4.56 -16.15 6.76
CA THR A 96 -5.05 -17.53 6.57
C THR A 96 -4.31 -18.30 5.47
N ASP A 97 -3.73 -17.59 4.50
CA ASP A 97 -3.02 -18.21 3.37
C ASP A 97 -1.51 -18.39 3.60
N CYS A 98 -0.94 -17.74 4.63
CA CYS A 98 0.48 -17.95 4.95
C CYS A 98 0.79 -19.39 5.42
N THR A 99 -0.26 -20.18 5.73
CA THR A 99 -0.19 -21.59 6.10
C THR A 99 -0.46 -22.59 4.96
N SER A 100 -0.82 -22.14 3.76
CA SER A 100 -1.21 -23.00 2.63
C SER A 100 -0.17 -23.11 1.51
N ARG A 101 1.00 -22.45 1.62
CA ARG A 101 2.11 -22.68 0.69
C ARG A 101 2.94 -23.91 1.14
N PRO A 102 2.91 -25.04 0.41
CA PRO A 102 3.80 -26.18 0.65
C PRO A 102 5.25 -25.90 0.29
#